data_AF-A0A353R2F6-F1
#
_entry.id   AF-A0A353R2F6-F1
#
_cell.length_a   1.000
_cell.length_b   1.000
_cell.length_c   1.000
_cell.angle_alpha   90.00
_cell.angle_beta   90.00
_cell.angle_gamma   90.00
#
_symmetry.space_group_name_H-M   'P 1'
#
loop_
_entity.id
_entity.type
_entity.pdbx_description
1 polymer ?
#
loop_
_entity_poly.entity_id
_entity_poly.type
_entity_poly.pdbx_seq_one_letter_code
_entity_poly.pdbx_strand_id
1 'polypeptide(L)'
;MNRRGFLQGFGAVMLWAGLPPLAKSAWAQAEGLSFGPALPFSFEALQQQARDLAGRRFQPRPIKADATLESIDFDTHQKLRYRKDKALWGGAERPHGVQFFHLHRWVRQGVKIHVLEDGQARG
;
A
#
# COMPACT_ATOMS: atom_id res chain seq x y z
N MET A 1 39.42 45.19 -8.61
CA MET A 1 39.85 45.52 -7.24
C MET A 1 39.18 44.62 -6.23
N ASN A 2 39.97 43.78 -5.54
CA ASN A 2 39.58 43.07 -4.32
C ASN A 2 39.71 43.99 -3.10
N ARG A 3 38.75 43.91 -2.18
CA ARG A 3 38.78 44.50 -0.82
C ARG A 3 38.08 43.52 0.13
N ARG A 4 38.67 42.36 0.45
CA ARG A 4 39.56 42.19 1.63
C ARG A 4 39.20 43.17 2.75
N GLY A 5 38.51 42.67 3.76
CA GLY A 5 38.45 43.32 5.06
C GLY A 5 37.06 43.43 5.64
N PHE A 6 36.44 42.30 6.04
CA PHE A 6 35.69 42.30 7.29
C PHE A 6 35.64 40.89 7.88
N LEU A 7 36.76 40.51 8.49
CA LEU A 7 36.88 39.36 9.38
C LEU A 7 37.24 39.90 10.77
N GLN A 8 36.22 40.11 11.61
CA GLN A 8 36.27 40.14 13.08
C GLN A 8 34.83 39.80 13.50
N GLY A 9 34.46 38.66 14.07
CA GLY A 9 35.14 37.80 15.03
C GLY A 9 34.45 38.01 16.37
N PHE A 10 33.54 37.11 16.77
CA PHE A 10 33.24 36.87 18.19
C PHE A 10 32.96 35.39 18.42
N GLY A 11 33.55 34.90 19.50
CA GLY A 11 33.78 33.49 19.81
C GLY A 11 32.54 32.69 20.14
N ALA A 12 32.71 31.38 20.02
CA ALA A 12 31.75 30.36 20.40
C ALA A 12 31.46 30.36 21.91
N VAL A 13 30.21 30.07 22.27
CA VAL A 13 29.88 29.31 23.48
C VAL A 13 28.98 28.14 23.07
N MET A 14 29.56 26.95 23.09
CA MET A 14 28.86 25.68 23.13
C MET A 14 28.25 25.49 24.52
N LEU A 15 26.99 25.02 24.57
CA LEU A 15 26.47 23.94 25.45
C LEU A 15 24.95 24.08 25.56
N TRP A 16 24.23 23.39 24.67
CA TRP A 16 22.94 22.83 25.02
C TRP A 16 23.05 21.32 24.92
N ALA A 17 23.49 20.74 26.04
CA ALA A 17 23.33 19.32 26.32
C ALA A 17 21.83 19.03 26.47
N GLY A 18 21.36 17.96 25.84
CA GLY A 18 20.14 17.27 26.30
C GLY A 18 18.87 17.44 25.48
N LEU A 19 18.92 17.76 24.19
CA LEU A 19 17.76 17.43 23.34
C LEU A 19 17.79 15.90 23.10
N PRO A 20 16.80 15.13 23.60
CA PRO A 20 16.69 13.72 23.26
C PRO A 20 16.61 13.62 21.73
N PRO A 21 17.14 12.55 21.11
CA PRO A 21 16.98 12.35 19.69
C PRO A 21 15.48 12.37 19.43
N LEU A 22 14.99 13.47 18.84
CA LEU A 22 13.63 13.58 18.32
C LEU A 22 13.43 12.32 17.52
N ALA A 23 12.55 11.49 18.07
CA ALA A 23 12.39 10.11 17.69
C ALA A 23 12.49 10.02 16.18
N LYS A 24 13.47 9.21 15.70
CA LYS A 24 13.44 8.73 14.32
C LYS A 24 12.00 8.30 14.11
N SER A 25 11.29 9.07 13.30
CA SER A 25 9.87 8.87 13.09
C SER A 25 9.72 7.39 12.75
N ALA A 26 9.01 6.64 13.59
CA ALA A 26 8.62 5.25 13.34
C ALA A 26 7.64 5.14 12.15
N TRP A 27 7.63 6.15 11.28
CA TRP A 27 6.85 6.34 10.08
C TRP A 27 7.75 6.13 8.87
N ALA A 28 8.64 5.15 8.94
CA ALA A 28 9.48 4.74 7.84
C ALA A 28 9.74 3.24 7.93
N GLN A 29 8.67 2.45 7.77
CA GLN A 29 8.72 1.06 7.31
C GLN A 29 7.30 0.58 6.99
N ALA A 30 6.84 0.98 5.82
CA ALA A 30 6.04 0.09 5.00
C ALA A 30 6.51 0.29 3.56
N GLU A 31 7.77 -0.09 3.31
CA GLU A 31 8.23 -0.31 1.95
C GLU A 31 7.39 -1.47 1.38
N GLY A 32 6.43 -1.14 0.53
CA GLY A 32 5.57 -2.12 -0.14
C GLY A 32 4.26 -2.49 0.58
N LEU A 33 3.67 -3.58 0.09
CA LEU A 33 2.41 -4.17 0.54
C LEU A 33 2.62 -5.00 1.82
N SER A 34 1.66 -4.97 2.73
CA SER A 34 1.63 -5.89 3.87
C SER A 34 0.84 -7.13 3.49
N PHE A 35 1.41 -8.30 3.76
CA PHE A 35 0.78 -9.59 3.52
C PHE A 35 0.39 -10.26 4.82
N GLY A 36 -0.74 -10.96 4.81
CA GLY A 36 -1.17 -11.87 5.85
C GLY A 36 -0.33 -13.16 5.89
N PRO A 37 -0.71 -14.11 6.77
CA PRO A 37 -0.01 -15.38 6.91
C PRO A 37 -0.03 -16.18 5.60
N ALA A 38 1.04 -16.92 5.37
CA ALA A 38 1.14 -17.85 4.25
C ALA A 38 0.21 -19.04 4.46
N LEU A 39 -0.51 -19.40 3.39
CA LEU A 39 -1.38 -20.57 3.33
C LEU A 39 -0.87 -21.50 2.23
N PRO A 40 -0.80 -22.84 2.46
CA PRO A 40 -0.47 -23.77 1.39
C PRO A 40 -1.42 -23.62 0.19
N PHE A 41 -0.85 -23.64 -1.02
CA PHE A 41 -1.58 -23.51 -2.26
C PHE A 41 -1.29 -24.69 -3.19
N SER A 42 -2.35 -25.26 -3.78
CA SER A 42 -2.25 -26.12 -4.95
C SER A 42 -3.36 -25.80 -5.94
N PHE A 43 -3.12 -26.06 -7.22
CA PHE A 43 -4.13 -25.86 -8.25
C PHE A 43 -5.28 -26.86 -8.10
N GLU A 44 -5.04 -28.10 -7.67
CA GLU A 44 -6.12 -29.06 -7.40
C GLU A 44 -7.03 -28.57 -6.26
N ALA A 45 -6.46 -28.00 -5.19
CA ALA A 45 -7.22 -27.45 -4.08
C ALA A 45 -8.13 -26.29 -4.54
N LEU A 46 -7.62 -25.40 -5.40
CA LEU A 46 -8.41 -24.32 -5.98
C LEU A 46 -9.56 -24.84 -6.85
N GLN A 47 -9.29 -25.83 -7.70
CA GLN A 47 -10.34 -26.46 -8.51
C GLN A 47 -11.41 -27.14 -7.64
N GLN A 48 -11.00 -27.82 -6.57
CA GLN A 48 -11.92 -28.47 -5.66
C GLN A 48 -12.82 -27.43 -4.97
N GLN A 49 -12.25 -26.33 -4.49
CA GLN A 49 -13.02 -25.23 -3.93
C GLN A 49 -14.03 -24.67 -4.94
N ALA A 50 -13.66 -24.52 -6.21
CA ALA A 50 -14.56 -24.05 -7.25
C ALA A 50 -15.72 -25.04 -7.51
N ARG A 51 -15.43 -26.35 -7.58
CA ARG A 51 -16.44 -27.41 -7.72
C ARG A 51 -17.42 -27.41 -6.54
N ASP A 52 -16.90 -27.31 -5.32
CA ASP A 52 -17.72 -27.28 -4.10
C ASP A 52 -18.64 -26.04 -4.06
N LEU A 53 -18.17 -24.89 -4.53
CA LEU A 53 -18.97 -23.66 -4.63
C LEU A 53 -20.04 -23.77 -5.73
N ALA A 54 -19.72 -24.39 -6.86
CA ALA A 54 -20.66 -24.59 -7.97
C ALA A 54 -21.83 -25.52 -7.59
N GLY A 55 -21.61 -26.48 -6.68
CA GLY A 55 -22.64 -27.37 -6.17
C GLY A 55 -23.59 -26.74 -5.14
N ARG A 56 -23.36 -25.48 -4.72
CA ARG A 56 -24.15 -24.80 -3.69
C ARG A 56 -25.00 -23.70 -4.31
N ARG A 57 -26.11 -23.36 -3.65
CA ARG A 57 -26.92 -22.19 -4.03
C ARG A 57 -26.06 -20.92 -3.94
N PHE A 58 -26.15 -20.08 -4.97
CA PHE A 58 -25.49 -18.78 -4.99
C PHE A 58 -25.81 -17.95 -3.74
N GLN A 59 -24.76 -17.39 -3.13
CA GLN A 59 -24.86 -16.46 -2.00
C GLN A 59 -24.28 -15.11 -2.42
N PRO A 60 -25.08 -14.03 -2.43
CA PRO A 60 -24.57 -12.68 -2.70
C PRO A 60 -23.48 -12.30 -1.70
N ARG A 61 -22.38 -11.71 -2.20
CA ARG A 61 -21.34 -11.16 -1.33
C ARG A 61 -21.81 -9.83 -0.76
N PRO A 62 -21.71 -9.58 0.56
CA PRO A 62 -22.05 -8.30 1.13
C PRO A 62 -21.11 -7.20 0.59
N ILE A 63 -21.69 -6.08 0.18
CA ILE A 63 -20.93 -4.87 -0.16
C ILE A 63 -20.44 -4.27 1.15
N LYS A 64 -19.12 -4.14 1.28
CA LYS A 64 -18.51 -3.47 2.43
C LYS A 64 -18.50 -1.96 2.17
N ALA A 65 -18.76 -1.17 3.22
CA ALA A 65 -18.71 0.30 3.16
C ALA A 65 -19.64 0.92 2.10
N ASP A 66 -20.85 0.39 1.97
CA ASP A 66 -21.83 0.78 0.94
C ASP A 66 -22.05 2.30 0.87
N ALA A 67 -22.31 2.96 2.02
CA ALA A 67 -22.50 4.41 2.08
C ALA A 67 -21.26 5.19 1.58
N THR A 68 -20.05 4.71 1.88
CA THR A 68 -18.82 5.34 1.40
C THR A 68 -18.67 5.16 -0.10
N LEU A 69 -18.89 3.95 -0.61
CA LEU A 69 -18.79 3.68 -2.04
C LEU A 69 -19.83 4.46 -2.84
N GLU A 70 -21.03 4.63 -2.30
CA GLU A 70 -22.07 5.46 -2.88
C GLU A 70 -21.61 6.93 -2.96
N SER A 71 -20.84 7.46 -2.02
CA SER A 71 -20.31 8.84 -2.10
C SER A 71 -19.22 9.05 -3.16
N ILE A 72 -18.59 7.98 -3.66
CA ILE A 72 -17.52 8.06 -4.67
C ILE A 72 -18.18 8.06 -6.06
N ASP A 73 -18.67 9.23 -6.45
CA ASP A 73 -19.19 9.52 -7.79
C ASP A 73 -18.05 9.72 -8.81
N PHE A 74 -18.42 10.11 -10.04
CA PHE A 74 -17.47 10.29 -11.13
C PHE A 74 -16.38 11.33 -10.79
N ASP A 75 -16.78 12.50 -10.30
CA ASP A 75 -15.85 13.60 -9.98
C ASP A 75 -14.90 13.23 -8.84
N THR A 76 -15.40 12.50 -7.84
CA THR A 76 -14.60 12.00 -6.73
C THR A 76 -13.64 10.91 -7.21
N HIS A 77 -14.12 9.96 -8.02
CA HIS A 77 -13.30 8.90 -8.59
C HIS A 77 -12.16 9.46 -9.45
N GLN A 78 -12.41 10.50 -10.25
CA GLN A 78 -11.39 11.16 -11.07
C GLN A 78 -10.25 11.78 -10.25
N LYS A 79 -10.46 12.05 -8.96
CA LYS A 79 -9.45 12.59 -8.05
C LYS A 79 -8.62 11.48 -7.38
N LEU A 80 -9.10 10.23 -7.37
CA LEU A 80 -8.35 9.12 -6.80
C LEU A 80 -7.11 8.83 -7.64
N ARG A 81 -5.96 8.71 -6.96
CA ARG A 81 -4.68 8.41 -7.59
C ARG A 81 -4.05 7.22 -6.89
N TYR A 82 -3.69 6.23 -7.70
CA TYR A 82 -2.97 5.08 -7.21
C TYR A 82 -1.59 5.50 -6.68
N ARG A 83 -1.25 4.96 -5.51
CA ARG A 83 0.05 5.15 -4.88
C ARG A 83 1.07 4.21 -5.50
N LYS A 84 1.94 4.73 -6.39
CA LYS A 84 2.91 3.91 -7.15
C LYS A 84 3.87 3.12 -6.25
N ASP A 85 4.18 3.64 -5.05
CA ASP A 85 4.98 2.97 -4.02
C ASP A 85 4.28 1.74 -3.38
N LYS A 86 3.00 1.52 -3.70
CA LYS A 86 2.20 0.38 -3.25
C LYS A 86 1.90 -0.65 -4.35
N ALA A 87 2.51 -0.50 -5.53
CA ALA A 87 2.43 -1.50 -6.59
C ALA A 87 2.97 -2.85 -6.13
N LEU A 88 2.23 -3.93 -6.40
CA LEU A 88 2.76 -5.27 -6.22
C LEU A 88 3.91 -5.48 -7.21
N TRP A 89 5.06 -5.92 -6.68
CA TRP A 89 6.33 -6.02 -7.41
C TRP A 89 6.79 -4.70 -8.06
N GLY A 90 6.31 -3.56 -7.56
CA GLY A 90 6.78 -2.25 -7.98
C GLY A 90 8.07 -1.85 -7.25
N GLY A 91 9.05 -1.35 -8.00
CA GLY A 91 10.33 -0.85 -7.48
C GLY A 91 11.24 -0.36 -8.60
N ALA A 92 12.36 0.28 -8.25
CA ALA A 92 13.31 0.82 -9.24
C ALA A 92 13.85 -0.25 -10.21
N GLU A 93 13.96 -1.50 -9.75
CA GLU A 93 14.47 -2.63 -10.54
C GLU A 93 13.39 -3.39 -11.33
N ARG A 94 12.10 -3.14 -11.07
CA ARG A 94 10.99 -3.78 -11.76
C ARG A 94 9.96 -2.74 -12.23
N PRO A 95 10.10 -2.24 -13.47
CA PRO A 95 9.22 -1.20 -14.00
C PRO A 95 7.78 -1.68 -14.25
N HIS A 96 7.54 -2.99 -14.21
CA HIS A 96 6.24 -3.61 -14.45
C HIS A 96 5.68 -4.22 -13.17
N GLY A 97 4.99 -3.37 -12.38
CA GLY A 97 4.24 -3.80 -11.20
C GLY A 97 2.73 -3.89 -11.47
N VAL A 98 2.02 -4.64 -10.63
CA VAL A 98 0.55 -4.71 -10.68
C VAL A 98 -0.02 -3.56 -9.85
N GLN A 99 -0.91 -2.77 -10.47
CA GLN A 99 -1.68 -1.72 -9.81
C GLN A 99 -3.12 -2.18 -9.61
N PHE A 100 -3.76 -1.67 -8.55
CA PHE A 100 -5.13 -2.02 -8.20
C PHE A 100 -6.06 -0.85 -8.49
N PHE A 101 -7.32 -1.15 -8.78
CA PHE A 101 -8.35 -0.16 -8.99
C PHE A 101 -9.13 0.12 -7.71
N HIS A 102 -9.54 1.37 -7.53
CA HIS A 102 -10.40 1.77 -6.42
C HIS A 102 -11.86 1.42 -6.70
N LEU A 103 -12.55 0.91 -5.68
CA LEU A 103 -14.00 0.74 -5.72
C LEU A 103 -14.70 2.10 -5.66
N HIS A 104 -15.85 2.18 -6.30
CA HIS A 104 -16.66 3.40 -6.40
C HIS A 104 -18.14 3.04 -6.62
N ARG A 105 -19.02 4.03 -6.77
CA ARG A 105 -20.48 3.84 -6.81
C ARG A 105 -20.97 2.72 -7.74
N TRP A 106 -20.33 2.54 -8.90
CA TRP A 106 -20.73 1.53 -9.90
C TRP A 106 -19.96 0.20 -9.80
N VAL A 107 -18.78 0.21 -9.17
CA VAL A 107 -17.97 -1.00 -8.94
C VAL A 107 -17.78 -1.16 -7.44
N ARG A 108 -18.78 -1.80 -6.81
CA ARG A 108 -18.87 -1.90 -5.35
C ARG A 108 -18.39 -3.24 -4.78
N GLN A 109 -18.31 -4.27 -5.62
CA GLN A 109 -17.89 -5.61 -5.18
C GLN A 109 -16.39 -5.81 -5.40
N GLY A 110 -15.63 -5.74 -4.30
CA GLY A 110 -14.21 -6.07 -4.31
C GLY A 110 -13.92 -7.57 -4.48
N VAL A 111 -12.70 -7.85 -4.93
CA VAL A 111 -12.13 -9.19 -5.00
C VAL A 111 -11.04 -9.35 -3.94
N LYS A 112 -10.87 -10.57 -3.42
CA LYS A 112 -9.69 -10.93 -2.64
C LYS A 112 -8.57 -11.27 -3.62
N ILE A 113 -7.37 -10.78 -3.37
CA ILE A 113 -6.20 -11.01 -4.20
C ILE A 113 -5.16 -11.72 -3.33
N HIS A 114 -4.56 -12.78 -3.86
CA HIS A 114 -3.48 -13.50 -3.22
C HIS A 114 -2.27 -13.54 -4.16
N VAL A 115 -1.09 -13.32 -3.62
CA VAL A 115 0.20 -13.56 -4.28
C VAL A 115 0.58 -15.01 -4.04
N LEU A 116 1.00 -15.69 -5.12
CA LEU A 116 1.42 -17.09 -5.08
C LEU A 116 2.93 -17.18 -5.30
N GLU A 117 3.66 -17.64 -4.29
CA GLU A 117 5.11 -17.81 -4.32
C GLU A 117 5.47 -19.11 -3.59
N ASP A 118 6.31 -19.96 -4.17
CA ASP A 118 6.81 -21.21 -3.59
C ASP A 118 5.72 -22.15 -3.02
N GLY A 119 4.60 -22.27 -3.74
CA GLY A 119 3.46 -23.10 -3.32
C GLY A 119 2.68 -22.53 -2.13
N GLN A 120 2.86 -21.25 -1.82
CA GLN A 120 2.16 -20.54 -0.76
C GLN A 120 1.35 -19.37 -1.31
N ALA A 121 0.15 -19.16 -0.77
CA ALA A 121 -0.70 -18.00 -1.01
C ALA A 121 -0.60 -17.02 0.16
N ARG A 122 -0.43 -15.73 -0.15
CA ARG A 122 -0.43 -14.62 0.81
C ARG A 122 -1.34 -13.50 0.32
N GLY A 123 -2.19 -12.93 1.17
CA GLY A 123 -3.15 -11.89 0.77
C GLY A 123 -3.30 -10.78 1.80
#